data_AF-X1EK33-F1
#
_entry.id   AF-X1EK33-F1
#
_cell.length_a   1.000
_cell.length_b   1.000
_cell.length_c   1.000
_cell.angle_alpha   90.00
_cell.angle_beta   90.00
_cell.angle_gamma   90.00
#
_symmetry.space_group_name_H-M   'P 1'
#
loop_
_entity.id
_entity.type
_entity.pdbx_description
1 polymer ?
#
loop_
_entity_poly.entity_id
_entity_poly.type
_entity_poly.pdbx_seq_one_letter_code
_entity_poly.pdbx_strand_id
1 'polypeptide(L)'
;MAIKCYNKATELNPTFIEAWNNLGLSYTFKEDFKESIKSYKEALNLQEEDAVLYENLAFSYTALKDYDNAILYYQKALNMDPENISALKKLGRIFCDVKNNYEEALIQYDKVVSLDPSEVD
;
A
#
# COMPACT_ATOMS: atom_id res chain seq x y z
N MET A 1 11.71 9.43 -17.26
CA MET A 1 10.81 9.55 -18.42
C MET A 1 9.40 9.05 -18.12
N ALA A 2 9.24 7.92 -17.41
CA ALA A 2 7.92 7.35 -17.05
C ALA A 2 6.91 8.35 -16.44
N ILE A 3 7.29 9.10 -15.39
CA ILE A 3 6.40 10.09 -14.73
C ILE A 3 5.81 11.09 -15.73
N LYS A 4 6.64 11.63 -16.65
CA LYS A 4 6.16 12.59 -17.66
C LYS A 4 5.14 11.97 -18.61
N CYS A 5 5.35 10.72 -19.01
CA CYS A 5 4.43 9.99 -19.87
C CYS A 5 3.10 9.71 -19.16
N TYR A 6 3.15 9.25 -17.91
CA TYR A 6 1.95 8.95 -17.13
C TYR A 6 1.18 10.21 -16.73
N ASN A 7 1.85 11.32 -16.36
CA ASN A 7 1.18 12.62 -16.19
C ASN A 7 0.47 13.04 -17.48
N LYS A 8 1.10 12.86 -18.65
CA LYS A 8 0.43 13.21 -19.90
C LYS A 8 -0.77 12.30 -20.20
N ALA A 9 -0.67 11.03 -19.86
CA ALA A 9 -1.76 10.08 -20.01
C ALA A 9 -2.96 10.44 -19.11
N THR A 10 -2.71 10.83 -17.86
CA THR A 10 -3.78 11.24 -16.93
C THR A 10 -4.38 12.60 -17.29
N GLU A 11 -3.62 13.52 -17.88
CA GLU A 11 -4.16 14.76 -18.46
C GLU A 11 -5.08 14.50 -19.66
N LEU A 12 -4.69 13.58 -20.55
CA LEU A 12 -5.44 13.26 -21.77
C LEU A 12 -6.67 12.40 -21.47
N ASN A 13 -6.56 11.50 -20.49
CA ASN A 13 -7.64 10.65 -20.04
C ASN A 13 -7.62 10.52 -18.50
N PRO A 14 -8.31 11.42 -17.78
CA PRO A 14 -8.35 11.41 -16.33
C PRO A 14 -9.00 10.17 -15.72
N THR A 15 -9.74 9.38 -16.49
CA THR A 15 -10.38 8.15 -16.01
C THR A 15 -9.54 6.90 -16.30
N PHE A 16 -8.32 7.05 -16.83
CA PHE A 16 -7.42 5.93 -17.09
C PHE A 16 -6.72 5.45 -15.81
N ILE A 17 -7.34 4.48 -15.12
CA ILE A 17 -6.91 3.96 -13.82
C ILE A 17 -5.46 3.47 -13.86
N GLU A 18 -5.07 2.71 -14.89
CA GLU A 18 -3.71 2.17 -15.00
C GLU A 18 -2.66 3.26 -15.15
N ALA A 19 -2.98 4.40 -15.76
CA ALA A 19 -2.06 5.53 -15.81
C ALA A 19 -1.85 6.14 -14.41
N TRP A 20 -2.91 6.28 -13.61
CA TRP A 20 -2.81 6.75 -12.23
C TRP A 20 -2.04 5.77 -11.34
N ASN A 21 -2.30 4.47 -11.46
CA ASN A 21 -1.56 3.43 -10.73
C ASN A 21 -0.07 3.48 -11.07
N ASN A 22 0.28 3.46 -12.36
CA ASN A 22 1.67 3.49 -12.80
C ASN A 22 2.38 4.82 -12.48
N LEU A 23 1.63 5.92 -12.42
CA LEU A 23 2.14 7.20 -11.93
C LEU A 23 2.49 7.12 -10.44
N GLY A 24 1.60 6.56 -9.62
CA GLY A 24 1.85 6.32 -8.19
C GLY A 24 3.07 5.42 -7.95
N LEU A 25 3.18 4.32 -8.71
CA LEU A 25 4.35 3.44 -8.67
C LEU A 25 5.62 4.21 -9.02
N SER A 26 5.58 4.99 -10.10
CA SER A 26 6.73 5.79 -10.54
C SER A 26 7.19 6.80 -9.49
N TYR A 27 6.26 7.44 -8.78
CA TYR A 27 6.58 8.33 -7.67
C TYR A 27 7.08 7.57 -6.43
N THR A 28 6.52 6.40 -6.13
CA THR A 28 7.02 5.50 -5.08
C THR A 28 8.49 5.14 -5.31
N PHE A 29 8.85 4.73 -6.54
CA PHE A 29 10.24 4.44 -6.93
C PHE A 29 11.18 5.65 -6.90
N LYS A 30 10.63 6.87 -6.94
CA LYS A 30 11.38 8.12 -6.77
C LYS A 30 11.39 8.62 -5.32
N GLU A 31 10.76 7.88 -4.40
CA GLU A 31 10.56 8.26 -3.01
C GLU A 31 9.75 9.56 -2.84
N ASP A 32 9.02 9.98 -3.88
CA ASP A 32 8.06 11.09 -3.79
C ASP A 32 6.71 10.57 -3.31
N PHE A 33 6.66 10.18 -2.04
CA PHE A 33 5.51 9.50 -1.46
C PHE A 33 4.25 10.38 -1.42
N LYS A 34 4.39 11.72 -1.45
CA LYS A 34 3.24 12.63 -1.47
C LYS A 34 2.52 12.58 -2.81
N GLU A 35 3.26 12.66 -3.91
CA GLU A 35 2.67 12.53 -5.25
C GLU A 35 2.23 11.10 -5.55
N SER A 36 2.92 10.10 -4.98
CA SER A 36 2.47 8.71 -4.99
C SER A 36 1.07 8.54 -4.38
N ILE A 37 0.87 9.05 -3.16
CA ILE A 37 -0.43 8.99 -2.46
C ILE A 37 -1.54 9.64 -3.28
N LYS A 38 -1.29 10.82 -3.85
CA LYS A 38 -2.27 11.50 -4.72
C LYS A 38 -2.65 10.61 -5.90
N SER A 39 -1.66 10.06 -6.59
CA SER A 39 -1.89 9.23 -7.77
C SER A 39 -2.68 7.96 -7.47
N TYR A 40 -2.34 7.25 -6.39
CA TYR A 40 -3.11 6.07 -5.98
C TYR A 40 -4.52 6.41 -5.50
N LYS A 41 -4.71 7.56 -4.84
CA LYS A 41 -6.07 8.02 -4.48
C LYS A 41 -6.91 8.34 -5.70
N GLU A 42 -6.35 8.96 -6.73
CA GLU A 42 -7.08 9.16 -8.00
C GLU A 42 -7.44 7.82 -8.65
N ALA A 43 -6.53 6.84 -8.65
CA ALA A 43 -6.85 5.50 -9.14
C ALA A 43 -8.03 4.87 -8.34
N LEU A 44 -8.00 4.97 -7.01
CA LEU A 44 -9.05 4.45 -6.13
C LEU A 44 -10.38 5.22 -6.21
N ASN A 45 -10.36 6.50 -6.59
CA ASN A 45 -11.59 7.26 -6.85
C ASN A 45 -12.32 6.78 -8.11
N LEU A 46 -11.58 6.20 -9.06
CA LEU A 46 -12.10 5.71 -10.34
C LEU A 46 -12.51 4.24 -10.27
N GLN A 47 -11.77 3.45 -9.48
CA GLN A 47 -12.09 2.07 -9.16
C GLN A 47 -12.02 1.91 -7.65
N GLU A 48 -13.19 1.92 -7.02
CA GLU A 48 -13.29 1.55 -5.62
C GLU A 48 -12.90 0.07 -5.48
N GLU A 49 -12.14 -0.24 -4.43
CA GLU A 49 -11.76 -1.61 -4.05
C GLU A 49 -10.74 -2.30 -4.97
N ASP A 50 -9.45 -2.04 -4.73
CA ASP A 50 -8.34 -2.81 -5.30
C ASP A 50 -7.28 -3.05 -4.21
N ALA A 51 -7.01 -4.32 -3.90
CA ALA A 51 -6.10 -4.71 -2.83
C ALA A 51 -4.66 -4.21 -3.06
N VAL A 52 -4.19 -4.24 -4.31
CA VAL A 52 -2.85 -3.82 -4.69
C VAL A 52 -2.71 -2.30 -4.58
N LEU A 53 -3.74 -1.55 -5.00
CA LEU A 53 -3.75 -0.09 -4.82
C LEU A 53 -3.77 0.29 -3.34
N TYR A 54 -4.55 -0.41 -2.51
CA TYR A 54 -4.56 -0.17 -1.08
C TYR A 54 -3.21 -0.49 -0.42
N GLU A 55 -2.56 -1.60 -0.79
CA GLU A 55 -1.22 -1.92 -0.29
C GLU A 55 -0.19 -0.84 -0.68
N ASN A 56 -0.16 -0.43 -1.94
CA ASN A 56 0.78 0.57 -2.44
C ASN A 56 0.55 1.96 -1.81
N LEU A 57 -0.71 2.32 -1.58
CA LEU A 57 -1.08 3.54 -0.88
C LEU A 57 -0.64 3.47 0.60
N ALA A 58 -0.90 2.35 1.28
CA ALA A 58 -0.46 2.12 2.65
C ALA A 58 1.07 2.16 2.80
N PHE A 59 1.80 1.59 1.84
CA PHE A 59 3.25 1.67 1.78
C PHE A 59 3.74 3.12 1.71
N SER A 60 3.14 3.92 0.84
CA SER A 60 3.50 5.34 0.70
C SER A 60 3.22 6.13 1.99
N TYR A 61 2.11 5.84 2.68
CA TYR A 61 1.82 6.39 4.00
C TYR A 61 2.83 5.95 5.07
N THR A 62 3.22 4.66 5.05
CA THR A 62 4.26 4.11 5.94
C THR A 62 5.57 4.87 5.78
N ALA A 63 5.98 5.15 4.54
CA ALA A 63 7.21 5.87 4.23
C ALA A 63 7.18 7.34 4.72
N LEU A 64 5.99 7.95 4.75
CA LEU A 64 5.77 9.28 5.35
C LEU A 64 5.56 9.25 6.87
N LYS A 65 5.63 8.07 7.51
CA LYS A 65 5.37 7.86 8.94
C LYS A 65 3.94 8.23 9.37
N ASP A 66 3.01 8.31 8.42
CA ASP A 66 1.59 8.44 8.69
C ASP A 66 1.01 7.03 8.93
N TYR A 67 1.31 6.50 10.11
CA TYR A 67 1.03 5.12 10.44
C TYR A 67 -0.46 4.83 10.62
N ASP A 68 -1.27 5.85 10.95
CA ASP A 68 -2.72 5.66 11.09
C ASP A 68 -3.37 5.40 9.73
N ASN A 69 -3.03 6.19 8.71
CA ASN A 69 -3.47 5.91 7.34
C ASN A 69 -2.85 4.62 6.80
N ALA A 70 -1.58 4.34 7.09
CA ALA A 70 -0.96 3.08 6.67
C ALA A 70 -1.72 1.86 7.21
N ILE A 71 -2.04 1.83 8.51
CA ILE A 71 -2.81 0.75 9.13
C ILE A 71 -4.17 0.60 8.45
N LEU A 72 -4.91 1.70 8.28
CA LEU A 72 -6.22 1.70 7.63
C LEU A 72 -6.18 1.05 6.24
N TYR A 73 -5.22 1.45 5.39
CA TYR A 73 -5.17 0.96 4.02
C TYR A 73 -4.57 -0.45 3.92
N TYR A 74 -3.61 -0.85 4.78
CA TYR A 74 -3.20 -2.26 4.85
C TYR A 74 -4.36 -3.16 5.28
N GLN A 75 -5.17 -2.73 6.26
CA GLN A 75 -6.36 -3.50 6.66
C GLN A 75 -7.38 -3.61 5.52
N LYS A 76 -7.60 -2.54 4.73
CA LYS A 76 -8.43 -2.62 3.53
C LYS A 76 -7.88 -3.60 2.50
N ALA A 77 -6.57 -3.57 2.25
CA ALA A 77 -5.91 -4.53 1.38
C ALA A 77 -6.13 -5.98 1.88
N LEU A 78 -5.90 -6.23 3.16
CA LEU A 78 -6.05 -7.55 3.80
C LEU A 78 -7.51 -8.04 3.90
N ASN A 79 -8.48 -7.14 3.94
CA ASN A 79 -9.89 -7.52 3.86
C ASN A 79 -10.24 -8.08 2.47
N MET A 80 -9.53 -7.66 1.43
CA MET A 80 -9.72 -8.12 0.06
C MET A 80 -8.82 -9.30 -0.30
N ASP A 81 -7.58 -9.26 0.13
CA ASP A 81 -6.57 -10.30 -0.03
C ASP A 81 -5.95 -10.65 1.34
N PRO A 82 -6.60 -11.54 2.12
CA PRO A 82 -6.13 -11.92 3.46
C PRO A 82 -4.77 -12.63 3.46
N GLU A 83 -4.32 -13.11 2.30
CA GLU A 83 -3.08 -13.87 2.15
C GLU A 83 -1.90 -12.99 1.69
N ASN A 84 -2.10 -11.67 1.59
CA ASN A 84 -1.04 -10.73 1.24
C ASN A 84 0.02 -10.65 2.35
N ILE A 85 1.05 -11.50 2.23
CA ILE A 85 2.17 -11.60 3.18
C ILE A 85 2.89 -10.25 3.35
N SER A 86 3.05 -9.48 2.28
CA SER A 86 3.70 -8.16 2.34
C SER A 86 2.92 -7.21 3.26
N ALA A 87 1.61 -7.09 3.05
CA ALA A 87 0.72 -6.28 3.88
C ALA A 87 0.68 -6.77 5.34
N LEU A 88 0.61 -8.09 5.58
CA LEU A 88 0.66 -8.67 6.93
C LEU A 88 1.97 -8.31 7.66
N LYS A 89 3.13 -8.50 7.01
CA LYS A 89 4.44 -8.16 7.60
C LYS A 89 4.55 -6.67 7.92
N LYS A 90 4.10 -5.80 7.01
CA LYS A 90 4.12 -4.34 7.22
C LYS A 90 3.22 -3.93 8.37
N LEU A 91 2.01 -4.48 8.43
CA LEU A 91 1.04 -4.17 9.47
C LEU A 91 1.52 -4.68 10.85
N GLY A 92 2.03 -5.91 10.92
CA GLY A 92 2.63 -6.47 12.13
C GLY A 92 3.79 -5.62 12.65
N ARG A 93 4.67 -5.15 11.74
CA ARG A 93 5.77 -4.25 12.09
C ARG A 93 5.29 -2.92 12.63
N ILE A 94 4.28 -2.30 12.02
CA ILE A 94 3.72 -1.04 12.53
C ILE A 94 3.13 -1.24 13.93
N PHE A 95 2.39 -2.32 14.17
CA PHE A 95 1.83 -2.59 15.48
C PHE A 95 2.92 -2.82 16.54
N CYS A 96 3.96 -3.58 16.21
CA CYS A 96 5.10 -3.84 17.08
C CYS A 96 5.91 -2.58 17.37
N ASP A 97 6.49 -1.97 16.32
CA ASP A 97 7.54 -0.95 16.46
C ASP A 97 6.99 0.44 16.78
N VAL A 98 5.75 0.74 16.35
CA VAL A 98 5.17 2.09 16.45
C VAL A 98 4.07 2.14 17.50
N LYS A 99 3.13 1.20 17.46
CA LYS A 99 1.97 1.22 18.36
C LYS A 99 2.24 0.52 19.70
N ASN A 100 3.35 -0.22 19.83
CA ASN A 100 3.62 -1.09 20.98
C ASN A 100 2.46 -2.05 21.27
N ASN A 101 1.71 -2.44 20.23
CA ASN A 101 0.60 -3.37 20.31
C ASN A 101 1.08 -4.75 19.84
N TYR A 102 1.70 -5.46 20.77
CA TYR A 102 2.31 -6.76 20.48
C TYR A 102 1.26 -7.85 20.19
N GLU A 103 0.06 -7.73 20.76
CA GLU A 103 -1.03 -8.68 20.49
C GLU A 103 -1.44 -8.63 19.02
N GLU A 104 -1.73 -7.45 18.49
CA GLU A 104 -2.06 -7.28 17.07
C GLU A 104 -0.89 -7.64 16.15
N ALA A 105 0.35 -7.34 16.56
CA ALA A 105 1.53 -7.70 15.80
C ALA A 105 1.67 -9.23 15.67
N LEU A 106 1.51 -9.97 16.77
CA LEU A 106 1.56 -11.43 16.79
C LEU A 106 0.48 -12.02 15.89
N ILE A 107 -0.76 -11.49 15.93
CA ILE A 107 -1.84 -11.95 15.04
C ILE A 107 -1.42 -11.87 13.56
N GLN A 108 -0.78 -10.77 13.14
CA GLN A 108 -0.35 -10.66 11.74
C GLN A 108 0.83 -11.58 11.41
N TYR A 109 1.80 -11.71 12.32
CA TYR A 109 2.96 -12.58 12.10
C TYR A 109 2.60 -14.07 12.11
N ASP A 110 1.67 -14.49 12.97
CA ASP A 110 1.15 -15.86 13.00
C ASP A 110 0.49 -16.22 11.65
N LYS A 111 -0.24 -15.26 11.05
CA LYS A 111 -0.79 -15.43 9.70
C LYS A 111 0.32 -15.59 8.67
N VAL A 112 1.38 -14.76 8.71
CA VAL A 112 2.53 -14.89 7.80
C VAL A 112 3.14 -16.29 7.89
N VAL A 113 3.44 -16.76 9.10
CA VAL A 113 4.01 -18.10 9.33
C VAL A 113 3.06 -19.21 8.88
N SER A 114 1.75 -19.02 9.02
CA SER A 114 0.76 -20.02 8.56
C SER A 114 0.69 -20.12 7.03
N LEU A 115 0.93 -19.01 6.32
CA LEU A 115 0.91 -18.94 4.86
C LEU A 115 2.24 -19.35 4.23
N ASP A 116 3.34 -18.97 4.88
CA ASP A 116 4.70 -19.35 4.49
C ASP A 116 5.53 -19.75 5.73
N PRO A 117 5.57 -21.05 6.06
CA PRO A 117 6.35 -21.55 7.20
C PRO A 117 7.88 -21.39 7.05
N SER A 118 8.38 -20.95 5.88
CA SER A 118 9.81 -20.66 5.70
C SER A 118 10.23 -19.29 6.25
N GLU A 119 9.27 -18.44 6.63
CA GLU A 119 9.49 -17.12 7.23
C GLU A 119 9.80 -17.18 8.74
N VAL A 120 10.15 -18.35 9.28
CA VAL A 120 10.37 -18.59 10.72
C VAL A 120 11.80 -18.27 11.20
N ASP A 121 12.69 -17.85 10.31
CA ASP A 121 14.13 -17.61 10.61
C ASP A 121 14.47 -16.19 11.09
#